data_AF-A0A9D4W3Y1-F1
#
_entry.id   AF-A0A9D4W3Y1-F1
#
_cell.length_a   1.000
_cell.length_b   1.000
_cell.length_c   1.000
_cell.angle_alpha   90.00
_cell.angle_beta   90.00
_cell.angle_gamma   90.00
#
_symmetry.space_group_name_H-M   'P 1'
#
loop_
_entity.id
_entity.type
_entity.pdbx_description
1 polymer ?
#
loop_
_entity_poly.entity_id
_entity_poly.type
_entity_poly.pdbx_seq_one_letter_code
_entity_poly.pdbx_strand_id
1 'polypeptide(L)'
;YAITYKRCDAEKLLENTGNSKGKCLTASASLAFKKLTANGLKNNGQIFTGYPVIGYQGKMQTSGSCLYSSRIDTSCAWDPRIKGLFFYESSAIFPASKFGDFIKDVKNLRDINPQNFCGIDNYNGILIRYIKASEAYLGPSEDSIVIDFNYYRANDQFTPRLNQDVWEELEQMAFFKYGAKPHWAKNRNLAFLNVRQKYPKFNAFIDAKNQMDPQNVFSGDWSDEILYGKELVKFDGCALEGMCICSEDRHCSPQKGYLCTHGLVYKEARVCRLLSTSVNTDSL
;
A
#
# COMPACT_ATOMS: atom_id res chain seq x y z
N TYR A 1 -10.45 12.41 -19.07
CA TYR A 1 -10.27 11.01 -19.52
C TYR A 1 -10.66 10.10 -18.38
N ALA A 2 -11.89 9.57 -18.46
CA ALA A 2 -12.44 8.74 -17.43
C ALA A 2 -11.85 7.33 -17.53
N ILE A 3 -11.04 6.97 -16.54
CA ILE A 3 -10.83 5.56 -16.21
C ILE A 3 -12.22 5.04 -15.86
N THR A 4 -12.68 4.00 -16.54
CA THR A 4 -13.91 3.31 -16.18
C THR A 4 -13.68 2.68 -14.79
N TYR A 5 -14.04 3.42 -13.74
CA TYR A 5 -13.89 3.02 -12.33
C TYR A 5 -14.88 1.93 -11.90
N LYS A 6 -15.56 1.27 -12.85
CA LYS A 6 -16.44 0.08 -12.66
C LYS A 6 -15.66 -1.22 -12.34
N ARG A 7 -14.46 -1.13 -11.74
CA ARG A 7 -13.59 -2.31 -11.55
C ARG A 7 -13.61 -2.89 -10.14
N CYS A 8 -14.16 -2.20 -9.16
CA CYS A 8 -14.14 -2.69 -7.78
C CYS A 8 -15.02 -3.92 -7.57
N ASP A 9 -16.17 -4.02 -8.26
CA ASP A 9 -17.00 -5.24 -8.19
C ASP A 9 -16.31 -6.44 -8.84
N ALA A 10 -15.58 -6.23 -9.95
CA ALA A 10 -14.82 -7.28 -10.63
C ALA A 10 -13.60 -7.73 -9.80
N GLU A 11 -12.83 -6.79 -9.25
CA GLU A 11 -11.70 -7.12 -8.37
C GLU A 11 -12.18 -7.84 -7.11
N LYS A 12 -13.27 -7.36 -6.48
CA LYS A 12 -13.89 -8.00 -5.32
C LYS A 12 -14.35 -9.44 -5.61
N LEU A 13 -14.92 -9.69 -6.79
CA LEU A 13 -15.27 -11.05 -7.20
C LEU A 13 -14.02 -11.95 -7.30
N LEU A 14 -12.94 -11.44 -7.89
CA LEU A 14 -11.69 -12.17 -8.03
C LEU A 14 -11.01 -12.44 -6.69
N GLU A 15 -11.09 -11.48 -5.75
CA GLU A 15 -10.64 -11.62 -4.36
C GLU A 15 -11.43 -12.72 -3.65
N ASN A 16 -12.75 -12.65 -3.69
CA ASN A 16 -13.64 -13.61 -3.02
C ASN A 16 -13.54 -15.04 -3.56
N THR A 17 -13.22 -15.19 -4.85
CA THR A 17 -13.08 -16.50 -5.51
C THR A 17 -11.64 -17.02 -5.50
N GLY A 18 -10.70 -16.30 -4.90
CA GLY A 18 -9.29 -16.69 -4.87
C GLY A 18 -8.64 -16.77 -6.26
N ASN A 19 -9.12 -15.98 -7.23
CA ASN A 19 -8.76 -16.13 -8.64
C ASN A 19 -7.55 -15.24 -9.03
N SER A 20 -6.34 -15.68 -8.67
CA SER A 20 -5.09 -14.99 -9.00
C SER A 20 -4.89 -14.82 -10.52
N LYS A 21 -5.29 -15.81 -11.32
CA LYS A 21 -5.20 -15.72 -12.79
C LYS A 21 -6.08 -14.60 -13.33
N GLY A 22 -7.32 -14.51 -12.86
CA GLY A 22 -8.24 -13.44 -13.22
C GLY A 22 -7.70 -12.07 -12.82
N LYS A 23 -7.10 -11.94 -11.62
CA LYS A 23 -6.40 -10.69 -11.23
C LYS A 23 -5.28 -10.32 -12.19
N CYS A 24 -4.47 -11.29 -12.63
CA CYS A 24 -3.42 -11.03 -13.62
C CYS A 24 -3.98 -10.62 -15.00
N LEU A 25 -5.13 -11.18 -15.41
CA LEU A 25 -5.80 -10.78 -16.64
C LEU A 25 -6.33 -9.34 -16.56
N THR A 26 -6.99 -8.97 -15.47
CA THR A 26 -7.47 -7.59 -15.27
C THR A 26 -6.31 -6.60 -15.17
N ALA A 27 -5.22 -6.99 -14.52
CA ALA A 27 -4.00 -6.21 -14.43
C ALA A 27 -3.37 -5.97 -15.81
N SER A 28 -3.24 -7.03 -16.61
CA SER A 28 -2.72 -6.96 -17.98
C SER A 28 -3.59 -6.04 -18.87
N ALA A 29 -4.91 -6.16 -18.77
CA ALA A 29 -5.84 -5.28 -19.48
C ALA A 29 -5.73 -3.83 -19.01
N SER A 30 -5.55 -3.60 -17.70
CA SER A 30 -5.34 -2.27 -17.10
C SER A 30 -4.07 -1.62 -17.65
N LEU A 31 -2.97 -2.36 -17.65
CA LEU A 31 -1.68 -1.92 -18.17
C LEU A 31 -1.75 -1.64 -19.68
N ALA A 32 -2.38 -2.52 -20.47
CA ALA A 32 -2.55 -2.34 -21.90
C ALA A 32 -3.34 -1.05 -22.21
N PHE A 33 -4.43 -0.81 -21.48
CA PHE A 33 -5.21 0.42 -21.61
C PHE A 33 -4.42 1.68 -21.23
N LYS A 34 -3.65 1.63 -20.13
CA LYS A 34 -2.78 2.75 -19.73
C LYS A 34 -1.71 3.03 -20.78
N LYS A 35 -1.10 1.99 -21.38
CA LYS A 35 -0.15 2.14 -22.48
C LYS A 35 -0.81 2.77 -23.71
N LEU A 36 -1.99 2.29 -24.10
CA LEU A 36 -2.75 2.81 -25.24
C LEU A 36 -3.08 4.30 -25.10
N THR A 37 -3.42 4.73 -23.88
CA THR A 37 -3.79 6.13 -23.58
C THR A 37 -2.60 6.97 -23.11
N ALA A 38 -1.39 6.42 -23.15
CA ALA A 38 -0.17 7.03 -22.62
C ALA A 38 -0.28 7.49 -21.15
N ASN A 39 -1.20 6.91 -20.39
CA ASN A 39 -1.58 7.37 -19.06
C ASN A 39 -1.91 8.89 -19.02
N GLY A 40 -2.40 9.44 -20.13
CA GLY A 40 -2.68 10.87 -20.31
C GLY A 40 -1.46 11.76 -20.59
N LEU A 41 -0.25 11.19 -20.70
CA LEU A 41 0.98 11.93 -20.96
C LEU A 41 1.08 12.43 -22.40
N LYS A 42 1.80 13.54 -22.60
CA LYS A 42 2.03 14.18 -23.90
C LYS A 42 3.46 14.71 -23.97
N ASN A 43 4.18 14.45 -25.06
CA ASN A 43 5.60 14.85 -25.18
C ASN A 43 5.78 16.34 -25.48
N ASN A 44 4.81 16.96 -26.17
CA ASN A 44 4.85 18.37 -26.58
C ASN A 44 3.63 19.17 -26.05
N GLY A 45 2.92 18.65 -25.04
CA GLY A 45 1.69 19.23 -24.51
C GLY A 45 0.44 19.00 -25.37
N GLN A 46 0.57 18.45 -26.58
CA GLN A 46 -0.56 18.20 -27.50
C GLN A 46 -0.82 16.71 -27.71
N ILE A 47 0.21 15.96 -28.10
CA ILE A 47 0.12 14.53 -28.45
C ILE A 47 1.17 13.70 -27.72
N PHE A 48 0.89 12.40 -27.59
CA PHE A 48 1.87 11.41 -27.16
C PHE A 48 2.61 10.84 -28.38
N THR A 49 3.93 10.86 -28.36
CA THR A 49 4.81 10.32 -29.42
C THR A 49 5.64 9.12 -28.96
N GLY A 50 5.68 8.83 -27.66
CA GLY A 50 6.45 7.72 -27.11
C GLY A 50 7.07 8.03 -25.74
N TYR A 51 7.61 6.99 -25.11
CA TYR A 51 8.42 7.12 -23.89
C TYR A 51 9.92 7.27 -24.24
N PRO A 52 10.73 7.94 -23.39
CA PRO A 52 10.34 8.63 -22.16
C PRO A 52 9.60 9.94 -22.43
N VAL A 53 8.67 10.30 -21.54
CA VAL A 53 8.05 11.63 -21.52
C VAL A 53 8.83 12.49 -20.52
N ILE A 54 9.51 13.51 -21.03
CA ILE A 54 10.39 14.38 -20.23
C ILE A 54 9.72 15.75 -20.10
N GLY A 55 9.61 16.25 -18.88
CA GLY A 55 9.04 17.56 -18.62
C GLY A 55 9.07 17.92 -17.13
N TYR A 56 8.72 19.17 -16.85
CA TYR A 56 8.58 19.65 -15.47
C TYR A 56 7.30 19.11 -14.84
N GLN A 57 7.39 18.69 -13.58
CA GLN A 57 6.26 18.21 -12.78
C GLN A 57 5.08 19.20 -12.76
N GLY A 58 5.34 20.51 -12.74
CA GLY A 58 4.30 21.54 -12.78
C GLY A 58 3.46 21.59 -14.06
N LYS A 59 3.87 20.88 -15.12
CA LYS A 59 3.08 20.72 -16.36
C LYS A 59 2.22 19.46 -16.36
N MET A 60 2.37 18.58 -15.38
CA MET A 60 1.48 17.43 -15.21
C MET A 60 0.20 17.90 -14.51
N GLN A 61 -0.93 17.75 -15.18
CA GLN A 61 -2.23 18.02 -14.56
C GLN A 61 -2.60 16.86 -13.62
N THR A 62 -3.09 17.20 -12.43
CA THR A 62 -3.70 16.21 -11.55
C THR A 62 -4.99 15.65 -12.16
N SER A 63 -5.37 14.42 -11.81
CA SER A 63 -6.59 13.78 -12.29
C SER A 63 -7.85 14.52 -11.78
N GLY A 64 -8.24 15.61 -12.44
CA GLY A 64 -9.33 16.49 -11.98
C GLY A 64 -10.48 16.64 -12.97
N SER A 65 -10.28 16.34 -14.26
CA SER A 65 -11.33 16.50 -15.28
C SER A 65 -12.62 15.72 -14.98
N CYS A 66 -12.53 14.62 -14.24
CA CYS A 66 -13.67 13.83 -13.80
C CYS A 66 -14.53 14.53 -12.73
N LEU A 67 -14.00 15.56 -12.02
CA LEU A 67 -14.75 16.33 -11.01
C LEU A 67 -15.85 17.19 -11.65
N TYR A 68 -15.65 17.57 -12.91
CA TYR A 68 -16.62 18.34 -13.69
C TYR A 68 -17.63 17.44 -14.43
N SER A 69 -17.54 16.12 -14.26
CA SER A 69 -18.46 15.17 -14.90
C SER A 69 -19.78 15.07 -14.14
N SER A 70 -20.89 15.38 -14.83
CA SER A 70 -22.24 15.08 -14.32
C SER A 70 -22.63 13.60 -14.51
N ARG A 71 -21.99 12.90 -15.44
CA ARG A 71 -22.25 11.49 -15.74
C ARG A 71 -21.49 10.55 -14.80
N ILE A 72 -22.14 9.46 -14.43
CA ILE A 72 -21.61 8.40 -13.55
C ILE A 72 -20.48 7.61 -14.21
N ASP A 73 -20.52 7.38 -15.52
CA ASP A 73 -19.50 6.60 -16.23
C ASP A 73 -18.18 7.36 -16.41
N THR A 74 -18.19 8.67 -16.17
CA THR A 74 -17.02 9.54 -16.27
C THR A 74 -16.66 10.27 -14.98
N SER A 75 -17.29 9.90 -13.85
CA SER A 75 -17.00 10.46 -12.53
C SER A 75 -15.62 10.02 -12.00
N CYS A 76 -15.13 10.71 -10.97
CA CYS A 76 -13.87 10.33 -10.33
C CYS A 76 -14.01 9.04 -9.54
N ALA A 77 -12.88 8.36 -9.32
CA ALA A 77 -12.80 7.12 -8.55
C ALA A 77 -13.34 7.25 -7.13
N TRP A 78 -13.28 8.46 -6.57
CA TRP A 78 -13.71 8.81 -5.22
C TRP A 78 -15.07 9.51 -5.21
N ASP A 79 -15.81 9.51 -6.32
CA ASP A 79 -17.16 10.05 -6.34
C ASP A 79 -18.08 9.17 -5.47
N PRO A 80 -18.77 9.73 -4.46
CA PRO A 80 -19.53 8.95 -3.49
C PRO A 80 -20.75 8.23 -4.10
N ARG A 81 -21.16 8.61 -5.32
CA ARG A 81 -22.29 7.98 -6.03
C ARG A 81 -21.90 6.62 -6.63
N ILE A 82 -20.60 6.31 -6.70
CA ILE A 82 -20.10 5.05 -7.25
C ILE A 82 -19.35 4.25 -6.20
N LYS A 83 -19.32 2.93 -6.38
CA LYS A 83 -18.40 2.03 -5.67
C LYS A 83 -17.06 2.03 -6.38
N GLY A 84 -16.37 3.16 -6.30
CA GLY A 84 -15.07 3.35 -6.93
C GLY A 84 -13.93 2.77 -6.09
N LEU A 85 -12.72 3.29 -6.28
CA LEU A 85 -11.49 2.69 -5.76
C LEU A 85 -11.47 2.63 -4.22
N PHE A 86 -11.15 1.45 -3.70
CA PHE A 86 -10.98 1.21 -2.27
C PHE A 86 -9.78 0.29 -2.04
N PHE A 87 -8.69 0.85 -1.53
CA PHE A 87 -7.38 0.20 -1.49
C PHE A 87 -6.54 0.72 -0.32
N TYR A 88 -5.48 0.00 0.00
CA TYR A 88 -4.36 0.53 0.77
C TYR A 88 -3.26 1.03 -0.16
N GLU A 89 -2.53 2.04 0.31
CA GLU A 89 -1.29 2.48 -0.30
C GLU A 89 -0.16 2.36 0.71
N SER A 90 0.86 1.56 0.41
CA SER A 90 2.10 1.55 1.19
C SER A 90 3.13 2.40 0.48
N SER A 91 3.83 3.20 1.28
CA SER A 91 4.84 4.14 0.80
C SER A 91 6.04 4.17 1.74
N ALA A 92 7.15 3.67 1.22
CA ALA A 92 8.38 3.45 1.97
C ALA A 92 9.52 4.27 1.38
N ILE A 93 10.24 4.97 2.26
CA ILE A 93 11.34 5.88 1.91
C ILE A 93 12.65 5.24 2.35
N PHE A 94 13.52 4.96 1.38
CA PHE A 94 14.79 4.27 1.56
C PHE A 94 15.97 5.21 1.33
N PRO A 95 17.06 5.07 2.11
CA PRO A 95 18.36 5.53 1.65
C PRO A 95 18.79 4.71 0.44
N ALA A 96 19.50 5.34 -0.51
CA ALA A 96 19.95 4.68 -1.73
C ALA A 96 20.79 3.42 -1.45
N SER A 97 21.56 3.43 -0.36
CA SER A 97 22.42 2.32 0.09
C SER A 97 21.67 1.02 0.40
N LYS A 98 20.38 1.11 0.79
CA LYS A 98 19.56 -0.07 1.15
C LYS A 98 18.61 -0.51 0.05
N PHE A 99 18.29 0.39 -0.88
CA PHE A 99 17.23 0.17 -1.87
C PHE A 99 17.54 -1.01 -2.83
N GLY A 100 18.79 -1.14 -3.25
CA GLY A 100 19.20 -2.21 -4.16
C GLY A 100 18.96 -3.61 -3.58
N ASP A 101 19.26 -3.82 -2.31
CA ASP A 101 19.07 -5.11 -1.65
C ASP A 101 17.59 -5.37 -1.36
N PHE A 102 16.83 -4.34 -0.97
CA PHE A 102 15.37 -4.45 -0.85
C PHE A 102 14.72 -4.94 -2.16
N ILE A 103 15.10 -4.37 -3.30
CA ILE A 103 14.55 -4.80 -4.59
C ILE A 103 14.94 -6.24 -4.95
N LYS A 104 16.13 -6.71 -4.56
CA LYS A 104 16.53 -8.12 -4.76
C LYS A 104 15.62 -9.05 -3.96
N ASP A 105 15.33 -8.72 -2.70
CA ASP A 105 14.43 -9.52 -1.87
C ASP A 105 13.00 -9.52 -2.40
N VAL A 106 12.48 -8.37 -2.84
CA VAL A 106 11.15 -8.30 -3.47
C VAL A 106 11.10 -9.14 -4.75
N LYS A 107 12.17 -9.15 -5.56
CA LYS A 107 12.27 -10.03 -6.72
C LYS A 107 12.28 -11.50 -6.32
N ASN A 108 13.05 -11.87 -5.30
CA ASN A 108 13.05 -13.25 -4.78
C ASN A 108 11.64 -13.67 -4.33
N LEU A 109 10.90 -12.79 -3.65
CA LEU A 109 9.52 -13.07 -3.22
C LEU A 109 8.58 -13.22 -4.41
N ARG A 110 8.69 -12.35 -5.42
CA ARG A 110 7.93 -12.42 -6.67
C ARG A 110 8.22 -13.70 -7.44
N ASP A 111 9.47 -14.12 -7.51
CA ASP A 111 9.91 -15.24 -8.35
C ASP A 111 9.41 -16.60 -7.85
N ILE A 112 8.97 -16.69 -6.58
CA ILE A 112 8.28 -17.86 -6.04
C ILE A 112 6.94 -18.10 -6.77
N ASN A 113 6.14 -17.03 -6.93
CA ASN A 113 4.91 -17.08 -7.70
C ASN A 113 4.55 -15.66 -8.22
N PRO A 114 4.90 -15.34 -9.48
CA PRO A 114 4.67 -14.02 -10.04
C PRO A 114 3.18 -13.63 -10.10
N GLN A 115 2.26 -14.60 -10.14
CA GLN A 115 0.83 -14.33 -10.18
C GLN A 115 0.33 -13.63 -8.91
N ASN A 116 1.04 -13.81 -7.79
CA ASN A 116 0.63 -13.21 -6.53
C ASN A 116 0.83 -11.69 -6.51
N PHE A 117 1.69 -11.16 -7.39
CA PHE A 117 2.03 -9.75 -7.47
C PHE A 117 1.18 -8.95 -8.46
N CYS A 118 0.50 -9.58 -9.42
CA CYS A 118 -0.20 -8.85 -10.50
C CYS A 118 -1.23 -7.82 -10.00
N GLY A 119 -1.79 -8.00 -8.80
CA GLY A 119 -2.87 -7.16 -8.27
C GLY A 119 -2.57 -5.66 -8.30
N ILE A 120 -1.33 -5.25 -8.02
CA ILE A 120 -0.94 -3.83 -7.99
C ILE A 120 -0.99 -3.16 -9.37
N ASP A 121 -0.92 -3.93 -10.45
CA ASP A 121 -0.98 -3.42 -11.83
C ASP A 121 -2.42 -3.08 -12.27
N ASN A 122 -3.44 -3.51 -11.51
CA ASN A 122 -4.79 -2.93 -11.61
C ASN A 122 -4.80 -1.44 -11.22
N TYR A 123 -3.84 -1.06 -10.37
CA TYR A 123 -3.57 0.31 -9.95
C TYR A 123 -2.39 0.85 -10.74
N ASN A 124 -1.35 1.38 -10.09
CA ASN A 124 -0.22 2.03 -10.75
C ASN A 124 1.06 1.17 -10.78
N GLY A 125 0.97 -0.10 -10.39
CA GLY A 125 2.16 -0.93 -10.16
C GLY A 125 2.98 -0.38 -9.00
N ILE A 126 4.31 -0.55 -9.09
CA ILE A 126 5.26 0.07 -8.16
C ILE A 126 5.73 1.40 -8.75
N LEU A 127 5.43 2.49 -8.06
CA LEU A 127 5.90 3.83 -8.38
C LEU A 127 7.23 4.06 -7.67
N ILE A 128 8.28 4.41 -8.41
CA ILE A 128 9.59 4.76 -7.83
C ILE A 128 9.82 6.25 -8.05
N ARG A 129 10.14 6.96 -6.97
CA ARG A 129 10.42 8.40 -6.97
C ARG A 129 11.72 8.68 -6.25
N TYR A 130 12.36 9.79 -6.59
CA TYR A 130 13.59 10.26 -5.95
C TYR A 130 13.29 11.60 -5.29
N ILE A 131 13.64 11.74 -4.02
CA ILE A 131 13.40 12.94 -3.22
C ILE A 131 14.70 13.44 -2.62
N LYS A 132 14.83 14.77 -2.48
CA LYS A 132 15.98 15.40 -1.85
C LYS A 132 15.92 15.32 -0.33
N ALA A 133 17.08 15.38 0.30
CA ALA A 133 17.21 15.57 1.73
C ALA A 133 16.41 16.80 2.20
N SER A 134 15.91 16.75 3.44
CA SER A 134 15.12 17.80 4.07
C SER A 134 15.60 18.03 5.50
N GLU A 135 15.60 19.30 5.91
CA GLU A 135 15.92 19.69 7.28
C GLU A 135 14.75 19.48 8.26
N ALA A 136 13.54 19.21 7.75
CA ALA A 136 12.36 18.97 8.55
C ALA A 136 12.56 17.79 9.52
N TYR A 137 12.06 17.91 10.75
CA TYR A 137 12.32 16.92 11.81
C TYR A 137 11.82 15.51 11.47
N LEU A 138 10.68 15.41 10.79
CA LEU A 138 10.08 14.16 10.31
C LEU A 138 10.31 13.93 8.80
N GLY A 139 11.28 14.64 8.22
CA GLY A 139 11.69 14.49 6.82
C GLY A 139 12.83 13.47 6.64
N PRO A 140 13.13 13.09 5.39
CA PRO A 140 14.34 12.32 5.10
C PRO A 140 15.58 13.20 5.27
N SER A 141 16.52 12.76 6.10
CA SER A 141 17.80 13.45 6.35
C SER A 141 18.83 13.34 5.21
N GLU A 142 18.50 12.60 4.15
CA GLU A 142 19.39 12.35 3.00
C GLU A 142 18.56 12.15 1.72
N ASP A 143 19.21 12.30 0.55
CA ASP A 143 18.59 12.00 -0.73
C ASP A 143 18.10 10.54 -0.72
N SER A 144 16.81 10.36 -1.01
CA SER A 144 16.11 9.10 -0.74
C SER A 144 15.30 8.65 -1.94
N ILE A 145 15.02 7.34 -1.97
CA ILE A 145 14.18 6.68 -2.95
C ILE A 145 12.86 6.34 -2.28
N VAL A 146 11.75 6.75 -2.87
CA VAL A 146 10.40 6.43 -2.40
C VAL A 146 9.81 5.37 -3.31
N ILE A 147 9.25 4.32 -2.73
CA ILE A 147 8.36 3.42 -3.43
C ILE A 147 6.94 3.64 -2.96
N ASP A 148 5.98 3.58 -3.89
CA ASP A 148 4.56 3.52 -3.57
C ASP A 148 3.90 2.37 -4.34
N PHE A 149 2.99 1.64 -3.70
CA PHE A 149 2.18 0.64 -4.36
C PHE A 149 0.81 0.55 -3.71
N ASN A 150 -0.21 0.43 -4.54
CA ASN A 150 -1.60 0.31 -4.11
C ASN A 150 -2.07 -1.12 -4.28
N TYR A 151 -2.73 -1.66 -3.27
CA TYR A 151 -3.24 -3.03 -3.27
C TYR A 151 -4.63 -3.08 -2.62
N TYR A 152 -5.41 -4.08 -3.02
CA TYR A 152 -6.80 -4.21 -2.63
C TYR A 152 -6.99 -4.19 -1.10
N ARG A 153 -8.06 -3.51 -0.67
CA ARG A 153 -8.59 -3.54 0.68
C ARG A 153 -10.05 -3.98 0.61
N ALA A 154 -10.44 -4.97 1.42
CA ALA A 154 -11.85 -5.32 1.55
C ALA A 154 -12.62 -4.24 2.34
N ASN A 155 -13.91 -4.06 2.04
CA ASN A 155 -14.77 -3.13 2.80
C ASN A 155 -14.88 -3.55 4.28
N ASP A 156 -14.95 -4.85 4.52
CA ASP A 156 -15.00 -5.45 5.85
C ASP A 156 -13.58 -5.76 6.34
N GLN A 157 -13.24 -5.27 7.53
CA GLN A 157 -11.89 -5.38 8.10
C GLN A 157 -11.49 -6.82 8.46
N PHE A 158 -12.46 -7.72 8.62
CA PHE A 158 -12.23 -9.13 8.93
C PHE A 158 -12.21 -10.02 7.68
N THR A 159 -12.18 -9.41 6.49
CA THR A 159 -12.10 -10.10 5.21
C THR A 159 -10.68 -10.05 4.67
N PRO A 160 -9.95 -11.19 4.70
CA PRO A 160 -8.63 -11.30 4.11
C PRO A 160 -8.66 -10.98 2.61
N ARG A 161 -7.54 -10.50 2.08
CA ARG A 161 -7.33 -10.38 0.64
C ARG A 161 -6.54 -11.55 0.08
N LEU A 162 -6.76 -11.88 -1.17
CA LEU A 162 -5.96 -12.86 -1.90
C LEU A 162 -4.50 -12.40 -1.94
N ASN A 163 -3.59 -13.30 -1.56
CA ASN A 163 -2.15 -13.05 -1.41
C ASN A 163 -1.84 -11.99 -0.33
N GLN A 164 -2.64 -11.94 0.73
CA GLN A 164 -2.40 -11.11 1.94
C GLN A 164 -0.94 -11.21 2.41
N ASP A 165 -0.43 -12.44 2.46
CA ASP A 165 0.91 -12.75 2.96
C ASP A 165 2.03 -12.07 2.19
N VAL A 166 1.90 -12.00 0.85
CA VAL A 166 2.90 -11.36 -0.01
C VAL A 166 3.03 -9.87 0.28
N TRP A 167 1.90 -9.17 0.45
CA TRP A 167 1.91 -7.72 0.71
C TRP A 167 2.38 -7.41 2.14
N GLU A 168 1.97 -8.21 3.11
CA GLU A 168 2.46 -8.08 4.49
C GLU A 168 3.96 -8.38 4.59
N GLU A 169 4.47 -9.36 3.86
CA GLU A 169 5.89 -9.68 3.83
C GLU A 169 6.70 -8.55 3.19
N LEU A 170 6.23 -7.98 2.06
CA LEU A 170 6.85 -6.86 1.40
C LEU A 170 6.91 -5.63 2.34
N GLU A 171 5.80 -5.30 2.99
CA GLU A 171 5.77 -4.20 3.97
C GLU A 171 6.72 -4.47 5.14
N GLN A 172 6.79 -5.70 5.65
CA GLN A 172 7.68 -6.04 6.75
C GLN A 172 9.16 -6.02 6.33
N MET A 173 9.48 -6.43 5.11
CA MET A 173 10.81 -6.23 4.53
C MET A 173 11.15 -4.73 4.51
N ALA A 174 10.27 -3.90 3.95
CA ALA A 174 10.51 -2.46 3.84
C ALA A 174 10.74 -1.82 5.22
N PHE A 175 9.78 -1.98 6.14
CA PHE A 175 9.73 -1.21 7.38
C PHE A 175 10.54 -1.80 8.53
N PHE A 176 10.74 -3.12 8.57
CA PHE A 176 11.45 -3.78 9.67
C PHE A 176 12.83 -4.30 9.26
N LYS A 177 12.95 -5.02 8.14
CA LYS A 177 14.25 -5.52 7.67
C LYS A 177 15.18 -4.39 7.23
N TYR A 178 14.67 -3.48 6.41
CA TYR A 178 15.46 -2.38 5.85
C TYR A 178 15.33 -1.06 6.62
N GLY A 179 14.36 -0.96 7.52
CA GLY A 179 14.15 0.24 8.34
C GLY A 179 13.74 1.46 7.49
N ALA A 180 12.99 1.24 6.41
CA ALA A 180 12.47 2.34 5.60
C ALA A 180 11.56 3.25 6.44
N LYS A 181 11.59 4.55 6.15
CA LYS A 181 10.71 5.54 6.78
C LYS A 181 9.33 5.46 6.14
N PRO A 182 8.24 5.40 6.92
CA PRO A 182 6.89 5.43 6.37
C PRO A 182 6.52 6.84 5.93
N HIS A 183 5.87 6.98 4.78
CA HIS A 183 5.13 8.19 4.45
C HIS A 183 3.95 8.38 5.43
N TRP A 184 3.86 9.56 6.05
CA TRP A 184 2.92 9.85 7.13
C TRP A 184 1.43 9.76 6.74
N ALA A 185 1.08 10.02 5.48
CA ALA A 185 -0.33 10.09 5.03
C ALA A 185 -0.82 8.89 4.20
N LYS A 186 -0.14 7.74 4.24
CA LYS A 186 -0.46 6.59 3.35
C LYS A 186 -0.56 5.26 4.09
N ASN A 187 0.48 4.92 4.83
CA ASN A 187 0.69 3.57 5.35
C ASN A 187 -0.30 3.17 6.45
N ARG A 188 -0.45 1.85 6.63
CA ARG A 188 -1.13 1.24 7.80
C ARG A 188 -0.32 1.48 9.08
N ASN A 189 -0.99 1.45 10.24
CA ASN A 189 -0.38 1.75 11.54
C ASN A 189 0.92 0.98 11.81
N LEU A 190 0.97 -0.30 11.41
CA LEU A 190 2.14 -1.16 11.58
C LEU A 190 3.44 -0.56 11.04
N ALA A 191 3.39 0.22 9.94
CA ALA A 191 4.58 0.84 9.36
C ALA A 191 5.26 1.85 10.31
N PHE A 192 4.50 2.39 11.28
CA PHE A 192 4.95 3.35 12.29
C PHE A 192 5.39 2.70 13.60
N LEU A 193 5.35 1.37 13.72
CA LEU A 193 5.95 0.69 14.85
C LEU A 193 7.45 1.06 14.94
N ASN A 194 7.90 1.44 16.14
CA ASN A 194 9.24 1.97 16.40
C ASN A 194 9.65 3.19 15.53
N VAL A 195 8.71 4.01 15.07
CA VAL A 195 8.99 5.14 14.15
C VAL A 195 10.05 6.11 14.67
N ARG A 196 10.14 6.31 15.99
CA ARG A 196 11.15 7.16 16.64
C ARG A 196 12.57 6.81 16.19
N GLN A 197 12.87 5.54 15.99
CA GLN A 197 14.21 5.06 15.58
C GLN A 197 14.50 5.35 14.10
N LYS A 198 13.46 5.63 13.29
CA LYS A 198 13.58 5.86 11.85
C LYS A 198 13.92 7.32 11.51
N TYR A 199 13.76 8.24 12.47
CA TYR A 199 13.96 9.68 12.26
C TYR A 199 14.98 10.25 13.25
N PRO A 200 16.19 10.67 12.80
CA PRO A 200 17.23 11.16 13.71
C PRO A 200 16.82 12.37 14.55
N LYS A 201 15.94 13.25 14.00
CA LYS A 201 15.44 14.46 14.67
C LYS A 201 14.10 14.23 15.37
N PHE A 202 13.70 12.99 15.65
CA PHE A 202 12.40 12.70 16.27
C PHE A 202 12.22 13.36 17.65
N ASN A 203 13.26 13.37 18.49
CA ASN A 203 13.17 14.01 19.81
C ASN A 203 12.97 15.52 19.67
N ALA A 204 13.66 16.17 18.74
CA ALA A 204 13.46 17.59 18.47
C ALA A 204 12.04 17.90 17.99
N PHE A 205 11.40 16.97 17.26
CA PHE A 205 9.98 17.07 16.93
C PHE A 205 9.10 16.99 18.18
N ILE A 206 9.34 16.04 19.08
CA ILE A 206 8.56 15.90 20.31
C ILE A 206 8.73 17.12 21.21
N ASP A 207 9.95 17.66 21.33
CA ASP A 207 10.21 18.87 22.11
C ASP A 207 9.46 20.08 21.54
N ALA A 208 9.50 20.28 20.23
CA ALA A 208 8.75 21.34 19.55
C ALA A 208 7.24 21.15 19.70
N LYS A 209 6.74 19.91 19.58
CA LYS A 209 5.33 19.58 19.82
C LYS A 209 4.91 19.97 21.24
N ASN A 210 5.68 19.56 22.26
CA ASN A 210 5.35 19.83 23.66
C ASN A 210 5.44 21.33 24.01
N GLN A 211 6.34 22.06 23.36
CA GLN A 211 6.44 23.51 23.52
C GLN A 211 5.23 24.24 22.91
N MET A 212 4.78 23.80 21.72
CA MET A 212 3.67 24.44 20.99
C MET A 212 2.29 24.01 21.47
N ASP A 213 2.17 22.78 21.98
CA ASP A 213 0.92 22.18 22.44
C ASP A 213 1.10 21.49 23.81
N PRO A 214 1.38 22.25 24.89
CA PRO A 214 1.66 21.70 26.22
C PRO A 214 0.46 20.99 26.86
N GLN A 215 -0.75 21.27 26.37
CA GLN A 215 -2.00 20.66 26.86
C GLN A 215 -2.45 19.48 25.98
N ASN A 216 -1.69 19.12 24.94
CA ASN A 216 -2.03 18.05 23.99
C ASN A 216 -3.40 18.24 23.30
N VAL A 217 -3.79 19.49 23.01
CA VAL A 217 -5.06 19.82 22.34
C VAL A 217 -5.13 19.18 20.94
N PHE A 218 -3.99 19.01 20.27
CA PHE A 218 -3.90 18.42 18.93
C PHE A 218 -3.47 16.95 18.94
N SER A 219 -3.42 16.31 20.12
CA SER A 219 -3.05 14.91 20.26
C SER A 219 -4.25 14.07 20.71
N GLY A 220 -4.26 12.80 20.33
CA GLY A 220 -5.22 11.80 20.80
C GLY A 220 -4.63 10.40 20.72
N ASP A 221 -5.42 9.40 21.12
CA ASP A 221 -4.95 8.01 21.24
C ASP A 221 -4.23 7.51 19.97
N TRP A 222 -4.81 7.79 18.80
CA TRP A 222 -4.22 7.39 17.53
C TRP A 222 -2.90 8.11 17.22
N SER A 223 -2.81 9.44 17.42
CA SER A 223 -1.56 10.16 17.11
C SER A 223 -0.45 9.75 18.07
N ASP A 224 -0.80 9.47 19.32
CA ASP A 224 0.15 9.01 20.33
C ASP A 224 0.64 7.59 20.04
N GLU A 225 -0.25 6.71 19.60
CA GLU A 225 0.12 5.37 19.11
C GLU A 225 1.14 5.48 17.96
N ILE A 226 0.82 6.28 16.94
CA ILE A 226 1.67 6.46 15.76
C ILE A 226 3.01 7.10 16.12
N LEU A 227 3.03 8.15 16.97
CA LEU A 227 4.26 8.86 17.32
C LEU A 227 5.14 8.05 18.30
N TYR A 228 4.54 7.46 19.32
CA TYR A 228 5.30 6.76 20.34
C TYR A 228 5.51 5.28 20.02
N GLY A 229 4.92 4.78 18.93
CA GLY A 229 5.14 3.43 18.42
C GLY A 229 4.73 2.35 19.41
N LYS A 230 3.66 2.58 20.19
CA LYS A 230 3.15 1.60 21.14
C LYS A 230 2.40 0.51 20.38
N GLU A 231 2.76 -0.75 20.63
CA GLU A 231 2.01 -1.88 20.08
C GLU A 231 0.60 -1.89 20.69
N LEU A 232 -0.41 -1.92 19.83
CA LEU A 232 -1.80 -2.04 20.27
C LEU A 232 -2.08 -3.43 20.82
N VAL A 233 -3.10 -3.51 21.67
CA VAL A 233 -3.66 -4.78 22.11
C VAL A 233 -4.10 -5.57 20.88
N LYS A 234 -3.57 -6.80 20.74
CA LYS A 234 -3.90 -7.65 19.60
C LYS A 234 -5.28 -8.26 19.76
N PHE A 235 -6.13 -8.03 18.77
CA PHE A 235 -7.50 -8.53 18.70
C PHE A 235 -7.69 -9.34 17.41
N ASP A 236 -8.80 -10.06 17.33
CA ASP A 236 -9.08 -10.94 16.20
C ASP A 236 -9.10 -10.15 14.88
N GLY A 237 -8.37 -10.63 13.88
CA GLY A 237 -8.23 -9.94 12.59
C GLY A 237 -7.31 -8.71 12.57
N CYS A 238 -6.62 -8.33 13.67
CA CYS A 238 -5.80 -7.10 13.69
C CYS A 238 -4.70 -7.03 12.61
N ALA A 239 -4.18 -8.17 12.16
CA ALA A 239 -3.12 -8.21 11.15
C ALA A 239 -3.65 -7.87 9.74
N LEU A 240 -4.91 -8.22 9.46
CA LEU A 240 -5.55 -7.97 8.16
C LEU A 240 -5.58 -6.49 7.79
N GLU A 241 -5.82 -5.65 8.81
CA GLU A 241 -5.82 -4.18 8.74
C GLU A 241 -4.45 -3.53 9.02
N GLY A 242 -3.43 -4.32 9.38
CA GLY A 242 -2.10 -3.80 9.66
C GLY A 242 -2.04 -3.01 10.96
N MET A 243 -2.85 -3.43 11.93
CA MET A 243 -2.86 -2.91 13.31
C MET A 243 -1.88 -3.68 14.20
N CYS A 244 -1.49 -4.89 13.79
CA CYS A 244 -0.54 -5.73 14.52
C CYS A 244 0.27 -6.62 13.58
N ILE A 245 1.42 -7.12 14.05
CA ILE A 245 2.08 -8.29 13.45
C ILE A 245 1.44 -9.54 14.06
N CYS A 246 0.98 -10.47 13.22
CA CYS A 246 0.33 -11.66 13.71
C CYS A 246 1.31 -12.50 14.57
N SER A 247 0.83 -12.98 15.72
CA SER A 247 1.52 -13.98 16.54
C SER A 247 0.68 -15.25 16.70
N GLU A 248 -0.63 -15.09 16.83
CA GLU A 248 -1.64 -16.15 16.87
C GLU A 248 -2.49 -16.16 15.60
N ASP A 249 -3.10 -17.31 15.27
CA ASP A 249 -3.94 -17.47 14.09
C ASP A 249 -5.18 -16.59 14.10
N ARG A 250 -5.78 -16.31 15.27
CA ARG A 250 -6.95 -15.44 15.41
C ARG A 250 -6.74 -14.03 14.83
N HIS A 251 -5.50 -13.55 14.73
CA HIS A 251 -5.18 -12.27 14.09
C HIS A 251 -5.38 -12.27 12.57
N CYS A 252 -5.49 -13.46 11.96
CA CYS A 252 -5.51 -13.66 10.51
C CYS A 252 -6.87 -14.12 9.94
N SER A 253 -7.91 -14.29 10.77
CA SER A 253 -9.21 -14.85 10.35
C SER A 253 -9.12 -16.35 9.98
N PRO A 254 -8.83 -17.22 10.97
CA PRO A 254 -8.67 -18.66 10.75
C PRO A 254 -9.94 -19.34 10.23
N GLN A 255 -11.12 -18.80 10.55
CA GLN A 255 -12.41 -19.22 10.03
C GLN A 255 -12.54 -19.06 8.50
N LYS A 256 -11.68 -18.23 7.87
CA LYS A 256 -11.57 -18.07 6.42
C LYS A 256 -10.35 -18.80 5.84
N GLY A 257 -9.68 -19.65 6.64
CA GLY A 257 -8.53 -20.45 6.22
C GLY A 257 -7.18 -19.73 6.27
N TYR A 258 -7.13 -18.50 6.81
CA TYR A 258 -5.92 -17.69 6.92
C TYR A 258 -5.28 -17.85 8.30
N LEU A 259 -4.05 -18.33 8.34
CA LEU A 259 -3.30 -18.61 9.57
C LEU A 259 -2.03 -17.76 9.64
N CYS A 260 -1.53 -17.55 10.86
CA CYS A 260 -0.33 -16.78 11.09
C CYS A 260 0.92 -17.64 10.89
N THR A 261 1.72 -17.31 9.89
CA THR A 261 2.89 -18.10 9.47
C THR A 261 4.09 -17.20 9.18
N HIS A 262 5.23 -17.81 8.86
CA HIS A 262 6.44 -17.09 8.49
C HIS A 262 6.41 -16.61 7.03
N GLY A 263 7.15 -15.53 6.75
CA GLY A 263 7.43 -15.08 5.39
C GLY A 263 8.09 -16.16 4.52
N LEU A 264 7.91 -16.05 3.21
CA LEU A 264 8.48 -16.95 2.23
C LEU A 264 9.98 -16.71 2.02
N VAL A 265 10.42 -15.45 2.06
CA VAL A 265 11.80 -14.98 1.88
C VAL A 265 12.34 -14.35 3.17
N TYR A 266 11.64 -13.37 3.75
CA TYR A 266 12.00 -12.78 5.03
C TYR A 266 11.39 -13.60 6.17
N LYS A 267 12.16 -14.54 6.73
CA LYS A 267 11.66 -15.55 7.66
C LYS A 267 11.22 -14.99 9.01
N GLU A 268 11.73 -13.84 9.39
CA GLU A 268 11.34 -13.12 10.59
C GLU A 268 9.99 -12.40 10.42
N ALA A 269 9.51 -12.20 9.19
CA ALA A 269 8.17 -11.69 8.96
C ALA A 269 7.12 -12.70 9.43
N ARG A 270 6.04 -12.18 10.01
CA ARG A 270 4.85 -12.97 10.37
C ARG A 270 3.65 -12.48 9.58
N VAL A 271 3.05 -13.37 8.81
CA VAL A 271 2.08 -13.02 7.77
C VAL A 271 0.86 -13.94 7.81
N CYS A 272 -0.27 -13.40 7.39
CA CYS A 272 -1.54 -14.10 7.27
C CYS A 272 -1.62 -14.78 5.90
N ARG A 273 -1.43 -16.10 5.87
CA ARG A 273 -1.44 -16.91 4.64
C ARG A 273 -2.64 -17.83 4.61
N LEU A 274 -3.29 -17.92 3.45
CA LEU A 274 -4.30 -18.94 3.18
C LEU A 274 -3.62 -20.32 3.14
N LEU A 275 -3.93 -21.18 4.11
CA LEU A 275 -3.37 -22.53 4.21
C LEU A 275 -4.40 -23.65 4.11
N SER A 276 -5.69 -23.33 4.31
CA SER A 276 -6.75 -24.33 4.25
C SER A 276 -7.83 -23.95 3.23
N THR A 277 -8.14 -24.88 2.32
CA THR A 277 -9.30 -24.85 1.45
C THR A 277 -10.49 -25.66 2.01
N SER A 278 -10.41 -26.21 3.22
CA SER A 278 -11.50 -27.01 3.79
C SER A 278 -12.47 -26.13 4.59
N VAL A 279 -13.32 -25.38 3.88
CA VAL A 279 -14.65 -25.09 4.43
C VAL A 279 -15.42 -26.39 4.31
N ASN A 280 -15.74 -27.02 5.46
CA ASN A 280 -16.71 -28.11 5.52
C ASN A 280 -18.00 -27.63 4.84
N THR A 281 -18.27 -28.16 3.66
CA THR A 281 -19.62 -28.28 3.13
C THR A 281 -20.33 -29.36 3.94
N ASP A 282 -20.76 -29.04 5.15
CA ASP A 282 -21.67 -29.88 5.93
C ASP A 282 -22.45 -29.00 6.92
N SER A 283 -23.49 -28.38 6.38
CA SER A 283 -24.75 -28.09 7.09
C SER A 283 -25.71 -27.40 6.11
N LEU A 284 -26.38 -28.21 5.29
CA LEU A 284 -27.72 -27.94 4.78
C LEU A 284 -28.70 -28.78 5.60
#